data_AF-A0A4Q1BIF8-F1
#
_entry.id   AF-A0A4Q1BIF8-F1
#
_cell.length_a   1.000
_cell.length_b   1.000
_cell.length_c   1.000
_cell.angle_alpha   90.00
_cell.angle_beta   90.00
_cell.angle_gamma   90.00
#
_symmetry.space_group_name_H-M   'P 1'
#
loop_
_entity.id
_entity.type
_entity.pdbx_description
1 polymer ?
#
loop_
_entity_poly.entity_id
_entity_poly.type
_entity_poly.pdbx_seq_one_letter_code
_entity_poly.pdbx_strand_id
1 'polypeptide(L)'
;MIHAVLIFNTHGKPRLSKFYTPLSALIQQSLISQIFSLISDRPSGVCNFLDAPDLVFPSRTGTKIGFNLESPYDGTTSFESVRGNGRETEGSSSGISGKGEDDTRVIYRHYATLYFVFVVDGAESELGILDLIQVFVESLDRAFENVCELDLIFHFDDVHHVLSEIIQGGLVLETNIHEITACAQNSLRNRKASSTSSNPLIPNLLTTPSFRPGRSDGGKGWLSVMGV
;
A
#
# COMPACT_ATOMS: atom_id res chain seq x y z
N MET A 1 8.79 9.61 -3.58
CA MET A 1 7.71 8.67 -3.92
C MET A 1 7.62 7.55 -2.88
N ILE A 2 6.40 7.08 -2.60
CA ILE A 2 6.14 5.91 -1.76
C ILE A 2 6.28 4.62 -2.58
N HIS A 3 7.17 3.72 -2.17
CA HIS A 3 7.42 2.44 -2.83
C HIS A 3 6.49 1.33 -2.34
N ALA A 4 6.22 1.28 -1.03
CA ALA A 4 5.37 0.25 -0.43
C ALA A 4 4.73 0.72 0.88
N VAL A 5 3.56 0.15 1.18
CA VAL A 5 2.85 0.28 2.45
C VAL A 5 2.57 -1.13 2.98
N LEU A 6 3.04 -1.39 4.19
CA LEU A 6 2.96 -2.68 4.85
C LEU A 6 2.32 -2.53 6.23
N ILE A 7 1.49 -3.49 6.60
CA ILE A 7 1.04 -3.69 7.98
C ILE A 7 1.37 -5.12 8.35
N PHE A 8 2.05 -5.33 9.47
CA PHE A 8 2.30 -6.66 10.00
C PHE A 8 2.17 -6.70 11.52
N ASN A 9 1.84 -7.86 12.06
CA ASN A 9 1.79 -8.08 13.51
C ASN A 9 3.22 -8.18 14.08
N THR A 10 3.37 -8.04 15.40
CA THR A 10 4.54 -8.43 16.22
C THR A 10 5.09 -9.84 15.96
N HIS A 11 4.35 -10.73 15.29
CA HIS A 11 4.84 -12.04 14.85
C HIS A 11 5.39 -12.06 13.41
N GLY A 12 5.50 -10.93 12.73
CA GLY A 12 6.02 -10.82 11.36
C GLY A 12 5.04 -11.27 10.27
N LYS A 13 3.78 -11.55 10.62
CA LYS A 13 2.75 -11.91 9.65
C LYS A 13 2.18 -10.65 8.99
N PRO A 14 2.27 -10.48 7.66
CA PRO A 14 1.68 -9.35 6.97
C PRO A 14 0.14 -9.44 7.02
N ARG A 15 -0.48 -8.33 7.40
CA ARG A 15 -1.94 -8.08 7.36
C ARG A 15 -2.33 -7.26 6.15
N LEU A 16 -1.44 -6.37 5.71
CA LEU A 16 -1.59 -5.59 4.49
C LEU A 16 -0.23 -5.52 3.80
N SER A 17 -0.20 -5.77 2.50
CA SER A 17 1.01 -5.57 1.69
C SER A 17 0.64 -4.93 0.36
N LYS A 18 0.97 -3.65 0.21
CA LYS A 18 0.75 -2.90 -1.02
C LYS A 18 2.08 -2.38 -1.55
N PHE A 19 2.50 -2.88 -2.70
CA PHE A 19 3.69 -2.38 -3.41
C PHE A 19 3.24 -1.51 -4.58
N TYR A 20 3.72 -0.27 -4.63
CA TYR A 20 3.51 0.65 -5.74
C TYR A 20 4.60 0.53 -6.80
N THR A 21 5.79 0.07 -6.40
CA THR A 21 6.86 -0.32 -7.32
C THR A 21 6.69 -1.80 -7.69
N PRO A 22 6.68 -2.16 -8.98
CA PRO A 22 6.50 -3.55 -9.40
C PRO A 22 7.67 -4.40 -8.93
N LEU A 23 7.36 -5.38 -8.08
CA LEU A 23 8.33 -6.32 -7.50
C LEU A 23 7.82 -7.75 -7.66
N SER A 24 8.73 -8.70 -7.86
CA SER A 24 8.37 -10.12 -7.89
C SER A 24 7.96 -10.62 -6.50
N ALA A 25 7.09 -11.62 -6.44
CA ALA A 25 6.55 -12.14 -5.18
C ALA A 25 7.65 -12.64 -4.21
N LEU A 26 8.72 -13.22 -4.74
CA LEU A 26 9.88 -13.68 -3.95
C LEU A 26 10.60 -12.51 -3.27
N ILE A 27 10.82 -11.42 -4.01
CA ILE A 27 11.47 -10.22 -3.47
C ILE A 27 10.56 -9.56 -2.43
N GLN A 28 9.26 -9.48 -2.69
CA GLN A 28 8.30 -8.92 -1.72
C GLN A 28 8.36 -9.65 -0.37
N GLN A 29 8.39 -10.99 -0.37
CA GLN A 29 8.48 -11.78 0.85
C GLN A 29 9.81 -11.57 1.59
N SER A 30 10.92 -11.49 0.84
CA SER A 30 12.24 -11.18 1.39
C SER A 30 12.26 -9.81 2.05
N LEU A 31 11.73 -8.78 1.38
CA LEU A 31 11.66 -7.41 1.90
C LEU A 31 10.80 -7.33 3.17
N ILE A 32 9.64 -7.99 3.20
CA ILE A 32 8.77 -8.03 4.39
C ILE A 32 9.53 -8.62 5.59
N SER A 33 10.25 -9.73 5.37
CA SER A 33 11.01 -10.42 6.42
C SER A 33 12.18 -9.56 6.92
N GLN A 34 12.91 -8.91 6.01
CA GLN A 34 14.02 -8.02 6.34
C GLN A 34 13.54 -6.79 7.12
N ILE A 35 12.47 -6.13 6.64
CA ILE A 35 11.86 -4.97 7.32
C ILE A 35 11.36 -5.36 8.71
N PHE A 36 10.71 -6.52 8.87
CA PHE A 36 10.28 -7.00 10.18
C PHE A 36 11.46 -7.18 11.13
N SER A 37 12.54 -7.83 10.69
CA SER A 37 13.75 -8.02 11.51
C SER A 37 14.42 -6.71 11.92
N LEU A 38 14.31 -5.65 11.11
CA LEU A 38 14.86 -4.33 11.43
C LEU A 38 14.06 -3.58 12.50
N ILE A 39 12.76 -3.90 12.63
CA ILE A 39 11.80 -3.17 13.47
C ILE A 39 11.46 -3.92 14.77
N SER A 40 11.39 -5.27 14.75
CA SER A 40 10.91 -6.09 15.87
C SER A 40 11.74 -5.95 17.16
N ASP A 41 13.06 -5.82 17.02
CA ASP A 41 13.99 -5.83 18.15
C ASP A 41 14.29 -4.42 18.69
N ARG A 42 13.71 -3.38 18.08
CA ARG A 42 13.98 -1.98 18.44
C ARG A 42 13.11 -1.54 19.63
N PRO A 43 13.70 -0.91 20.66
CA PRO A 43 12.93 -0.42 21.80
C PRO A 43 12.10 0.82 21.41
N SER A 44 10.94 1.02 22.04
CA SER A 44 9.96 2.07 21.70
C SER A 44 10.45 3.52 21.84
N GLY A 45 11.68 3.74 22.33
CA GLY A 45 12.31 5.05 22.49
C GLY A 45 13.28 5.44 21.37
N VAL A 46 13.50 4.59 20.36
CA VAL A 46 14.38 4.92 19.21
C VAL A 46 13.59 5.57 18.08
N CYS A 47 14.31 6.16 17.13
CA CYS A 47 13.71 6.86 16.00
C CYS A 47 12.84 5.95 15.12
N ASN A 48 11.76 6.52 14.61
CA ASN A 48 10.82 5.87 13.68
C ASN A 48 11.34 5.81 12.23
N PHE A 49 12.60 6.20 12.00
CA PHE A 49 13.23 6.30 10.69
C PHE A 49 14.36 5.30 10.60
N LEU A 50 14.38 4.53 9.52
CA LEU A 50 15.43 3.56 9.23
C LEU A 50 15.94 3.82 7.82
N ASP A 51 17.22 4.15 7.71
CA ASP A 51 17.90 4.11 6.41
C ASP A 51 18.09 2.64 6.05
N ALA A 52 17.54 2.23 4.91
CA ALA A 52 17.55 0.84 4.48
C ALA A 52 18.13 0.75 3.07
N PRO A 53 19.45 1.00 2.92
CA PRO A 53 20.13 0.95 1.62
C PRO A 53 20.10 -0.45 1.01
N ASP A 54 19.93 -1.50 1.82
CA ASP A 54 19.90 -2.90 1.36
C ASP A 54 18.55 -3.32 0.74
N LEU A 55 17.51 -2.48 0.82
CA LEU A 55 16.24 -2.78 0.18
C LEU A 55 16.33 -2.42 -1.30
N VAL A 56 16.79 -3.38 -2.11
CA VAL A 56 16.90 -3.20 -3.55
C VAL A 56 15.51 -3.12 -4.18
N PHE A 57 15.02 -1.90 -4.39
CA PHE A 57 13.92 -1.63 -5.30
C PHE A 57 14.52 -1.35 -6.68
N PRO A 58 14.04 -2.00 -7.76
CA PRO A 58 14.44 -1.63 -9.11
C PRO A 58 13.91 -0.21 -9.37
N SER A 59 14.76 0.78 -9.14
CA SER A 59 14.43 2.17 -9.43
C SER A 59 14.18 2.34 -10.93
N ARG A 60 13.16 3.13 -11.28
CA ARG A 60 12.80 3.42 -12.67
C ARG A 60 13.83 4.27 -13.40
N THR A 61 14.90 4.70 -12.73
CA THR A 61 16.03 5.40 -13.33
C THR A 61 16.96 4.43 -14.05
N GLY A 62 16.52 3.98 -15.24
CA GLY A 62 17.36 3.61 -16.38
C GLY A 62 18.73 2.98 -16.09
N THR A 63 18.82 1.99 -15.19
CA THR A 63 20.04 1.22 -15.06
C THR A 63 19.94 0.06 -16.02
N LYS A 64 20.76 0.11 -17.07
CA LYS A 64 21.00 -1.01 -17.98
C LYS A 64 21.51 -2.19 -17.16
N ILE A 65 20.60 -3.04 -16.68
CA ILE A 65 20.90 -4.42 -16.34
C ILE A 65 21.24 -5.12 -17.67
N GLY A 66 22.54 -5.17 -17.95
CA GLY A 66 23.09 -5.91 -19.07
C GLY A 66 22.81 -7.40 -18.92
N PHE A 67 21.66 -7.84 -19.42
CA PHE A 67 21.56 -9.18 -19.97
C PHE A 67 22.30 -9.14 -21.31
N ASN A 68 23.44 -9.83 -21.35
CA ASN A 68 24.16 -10.12 -22.59
C ASN A 68 23.23 -10.93 -23.50
N LEU A 69 22.51 -10.24 -24.38
CA LEU A 69 21.89 -10.83 -25.54
C LEU A 69 22.69 -10.33 -26.75
N GLU A 70 23.76 -11.04 -27.04
CA GLU A 70 24.49 -10.90 -28.30
C GLU A 70 23.50 -11.23 -29.43
N SER A 71 23.17 -10.21 -30.22
CA SER A 71 22.39 -10.37 -31.45
C SER A 71 23.25 -9.84 -32.61
N PRO A 72 23.49 -10.65 -33.65
CA PRO A 72 24.42 -10.33 -34.73
C PRO A 72 23.72 -9.52 -35.82
N TYR A 73 24.06 -8.24 -35.97
CA TYR A 73 23.86 -7.52 -37.22
C TYR A 73 24.90 -6.42 -37.43
N ASP A 74 25.46 -6.51 -38.62
CA ASP A 74 26.56 -5.82 -39.25
C ASP A 74 26.24 -4.35 -39.61
N GLY A 75 27.28 -3.51 -39.78
CA GLY A 75 27.19 -2.25 -40.53
C GLY A 75 27.72 -0.96 -39.87
N THR A 76 29.02 -0.70 -40.05
CA THR A 76 29.68 0.56 -40.51
C THR A 76 28.91 1.89 -40.28
N THR A 77 29.42 2.88 -39.53
CA THR A 77 30.32 3.93 -40.05
C THR A 77 31.22 4.59 -39.00
N SER A 78 32.48 4.73 -39.40
CA SER A 78 33.56 5.58 -38.90
C SER A 78 33.22 7.07 -38.67
N PHE A 79 33.69 7.62 -37.55
CA PHE A 79 34.30 8.96 -37.50
C PHE A 79 35.43 8.97 -36.47
N GLU A 80 36.59 9.48 -36.91
CA GLU A 80 37.88 9.44 -36.24
C GLU A 80 38.21 10.81 -35.64
N SER A 81 39.07 10.83 -34.60
CA SER A 81 39.99 11.91 -34.16
C SER A 81 39.83 12.25 -32.68
N VAL A 82 40.85 12.54 -31.86
CA VAL A 82 42.33 12.54 -31.94
C VAL A 82 42.83 12.78 -30.49
N ARG A 83 43.87 12.04 -30.08
CA ARG A 83 44.95 12.35 -29.10
C ARG A 83 44.68 12.99 -27.72
N GLY A 84 45.33 12.42 -26.69
CA GLY A 84 46.14 13.23 -25.76
C GLY A 84 46.37 12.72 -24.33
N ASN A 85 47.49 11.99 -24.14
CA ASN A 85 48.39 11.92 -22.97
C ASN A 85 47.91 11.69 -21.52
N GLY A 86 48.56 10.72 -20.87
CA GLY A 86 48.36 10.35 -19.47
C GLY A 86 49.14 11.16 -18.42
N ARG A 87 48.88 10.83 -17.16
CA ARG A 87 49.73 10.97 -15.97
C ARG A 87 49.22 9.99 -14.90
N GLU A 88 50.12 9.18 -14.37
CA GLU A 88 49.93 8.34 -13.17
C GLU A 88 50.35 9.12 -11.90
N THR A 89 49.97 8.55 -10.74
CA THR A 89 50.39 8.87 -9.34
C THR A 89 49.71 10.12 -8.75
N GLU A 90 49.06 10.13 -7.57
CA GLU A 90 49.35 9.50 -6.27
C GLU A 90 48.07 9.25 -5.44
N GLY A 91 48.15 8.29 -4.52
CA GLY A 91 47.08 7.89 -3.62
C GLY A 91 46.73 8.92 -2.56
N SER A 92 45.43 9.08 -2.35
CA SER A 92 44.85 9.47 -1.07
C SER A 92 43.61 8.59 -0.87
N SER A 93 43.78 7.60 -0.01
CA SER A 93 42.74 6.66 0.41
C SER A 93 41.67 7.40 1.21
N SER A 94 40.61 7.80 0.55
CA SER A 94 39.30 8.02 1.16
C SER A 94 38.30 7.31 0.26
N GLY A 95 37.75 6.19 0.74
CA GLY A 95 36.82 5.35 0.00
C GLY A 95 35.75 6.18 -0.68
N ILE A 96 35.82 6.22 -2.01
CA ILE A 96 34.78 6.78 -2.86
C ILE A 96 33.65 5.75 -2.86
N SER A 97 32.80 5.78 -1.82
CA SER A 97 31.48 5.20 -1.93
C SER A 97 30.71 6.09 -2.90
N GLY A 98 30.57 5.63 -4.14
CA GLY A 98 29.72 6.24 -5.15
C GLY A 98 28.29 6.30 -4.65
N LYS A 99 27.97 7.39 -3.95
CA LYS A 99 26.66 7.67 -3.38
C LYS A 99 25.75 8.14 -4.50
N GLY A 100 25.14 7.18 -5.18
CA GLY A 100 24.22 7.38 -6.29
C GLY A 100 23.22 6.25 -6.39
N GLU A 101 22.84 5.68 -5.24
CA GLU A 101 21.81 4.67 -5.11
C GLU A 101 20.69 5.32 -4.29
N ASP A 102 19.47 5.27 -4.81
CA ASP A 102 18.32 6.00 -4.28
C ASP A 102 18.14 5.71 -2.78
N ASP A 103 18.46 6.70 -1.92
CA ASP A 103 18.41 6.57 -0.46
C ASP A 103 16.99 6.18 -0.03
N THR A 104 16.73 4.87 0.10
CA THR A 104 15.44 4.33 0.48
C THR A 104 15.33 4.32 1.99
N ARG A 105 14.22 4.83 2.49
CA ARG A 105 13.96 4.99 3.92
C ARG A 105 12.69 4.24 4.30
N VAL A 106 12.73 3.64 5.48
CA VAL A 106 11.60 2.96 6.09
C VAL A 106 11.13 3.78 7.27
N ILE A 107 9.88 4.23 7.21
CA ILE A 107 9.20 4.95 8.29
C ILE A 107 8.17 4.01 8.88
N TYR A 108 8.17 3.86 10.20
CA TYR A 108 7.20 2.99 10.86
C TYR A 108 6.60 3.59 12.12
N ARG A 109 5.44 3.07 12.51
CA ARG A 109 4.81 3.37 13.80
C ARG A 109 4.10 2.14 14.35
N HIS A 110 4.21 1.94 15.66
CA HIS A 110 3.60 0.81 16.35
C HIS A 110 2.26 1.23 16.98
N TYR A 111 1.20 0.50 16.66
CA TYR A 111 -0.15 0.68 17.20
C TYR A 111 -0.65 -0.66 17.75
N ALA A 112 -0.84 -0.74 19.07
CA ALA A 112 -1.27 -1.95 19.79
C ALA A 112 -0.38 -3.18 19.49
N THR A 113 -0.79 -4.06 18.56
CA THR A 113 -0.08 -5.28 18.15
C THR A 113 0.42 -5.22 16.69
N LEU A 114 0.27 -4.06 16.03
CA LEU A 114 0.53 -3.87 14.62
C LEU A 114 1.61 -2.83 14.36
N TYR A 115 2.49 -3.14 13.42
CA TYR A 115 3.43 -2.18 12.85
C TYR A 115 2.89 -1.69 11.52
N PHE A 116 2.75 -0.36 11.42
CA PHE A 116 2.43 0.34 10.19
C PHE A 116 3.73 0.84 9.60
N VAL A 117 4.06 0.42 8.38
CA VAL A 117 5.35 0.66 7.76
C VAL A 117 5.19 1.20 6.35
N PHE A 118 5.92 2.26 6.08
CA PHE A 118 5.97 2.95 4.79
C PHE A 118 7.41 2.93 4.30
N VAL A 119 7.59 2.51 3.05
CA VAL A 119 8.89 2.54 2.38
C VAL A 119 8.85 3.65 1.35
N VAL A 120 9.74 4.62 1.47
CA VAL A 120 9.77 5.84 0.66
C VAL A 120 11.19 6.13 0.17
N ASP A 121 11.32 6.95 -0.86
CA ASP A 121 12.62 7.49 -1.25
C ASP A 121 13.03 8.68 -0.36
N GLY A 122 14.29 9.11 -0.48
CA GLY A 122 14.81 10.27 0.23
C GLY A 122 14.25 11.62 -0.25
N ALA A 123 13.32 11.65 -1.21
CA ALA A 123 12.65 12.87 -1.63
C ALA A 123 11.39 13.18 -0.78
N GLU A 124 10.79 12.17 -0.16
CA GLU A 124 9.66 12.37 0.75
C GLU A 124 10.11 12.84 2.14
N SER A 125 9.29 13.70 2.76
CA SER A 125 9.51 14.13 4.14
C SER A 125 9.08 13.05 5.13
N GLU A 126 9.97 12.61 6.01
CA GLU A 126 9.70 11.54 6.96
C GLU A 126 8.63 11.93 7.99
N LEU A 127 8.58 13.21 8.37
CA LEU A 127 7.52 13.76 9.23
C LEU A 127 6.17 13.77 8.53
N GLY A 128 6.14 14.05 7.22
CA GLY A 128 4.92 13.98 6.42
C GLY A 128 4.37 12.56 6.33
N ILE A 129 5.25 11.56 6.20
CA ILE A 129 4.86 10.14 6.20
C ILE A 129 4.33 9.71 7.57
N LEU A 130 4.90 10.20 8.68
CA LEU A 130 4.38 9.91 10.02
C LEU A 130 2.96 10.46 10.24
N ASP A 131 2.67 11.65 9.72
CA ASP A 131 1.34 12.25 9.75
C ASP A 131 0.37 11.45 8.85
N LEU A 132 0.83 11.03 7.69
CA LEU A 132 0.06 10.19 6.78
C LEU A 132 -0.31 8.83 7.38
N ILE A 133 0.62 8.19 8.13
CA ILE A 133 0.32 6.97 8.88
C ILE A 133 -0.82 7.21 9.87
N GLN A 134 -0.82 8.36 10.54
CA GLN A 134 -1.89 8.71 11.48
C GLN A 134 -3.22 8.92 10.76
N VAL A 135 -3.24 9.69 9.66
CA VAL A 135 -4.44 9.87 8.82
C VAL A 135 -4.98 8.52 8.35
N PHE A 136 -4.12 7.58 7.99
CA PHE A 136 -4.53 6.24 7.59
C PHE A 136 -5.16 5.44 8.74
N VAL A 137 -4.53 5.44 9.92
CA VAL A 137 -5.09 4.75 11.10
C VAL A 137 -6.42 5.36 11.53
N GLU A 138 -6.54 6.69 11.52
CA GLU A 138 -7.78 7.40 11.86
C GLU A 138 -8.89 7.13 10.82
N SER A 139 -8.53 7.02 9.55
CA SER A 139 -9.47 6.63 8.47
C SER A 139 -9.98 5.20 8.66
N LEU A 140 -9.10 4.27 9.06
CA LEU A 140 -9.49 2.89 9.36
C LEU A 140 -10.40 2.81 10.60
N ASP A 141 -10.08 3.55 11.66
CA ASP A 141 -10.87 3.55 12.89
C ASP A 141 -12.30 4.04 12.68
N ARG A 142 -12.48 5.07 11.84
CA ARG A 142 -13.81 5.54 11.42
C ARG A 142 -14.54 4.58 10.49
N ALA A 143 -13.82 3.87 9.61
CA ALA A 143 -14.43 2.94 8.67
C ALA A 143 -14.97 1.68 9.36
N PHE A 144 -14.33 1.23 10.43
CA PHE A 144 -14.67 -0.02 11.14
C PHE A 144 -15.28 0.19 12.55
N GLU A 145 -15.55 1.43 12.97
CA GLU A 145 -16.13 1.76 14.29
C GLU A 145 -15.39 1.09 15.47
N ASN A 146 -14.14 1.52 15.72
CA ASN A 146 -13.17 0.93 16.66
C ASN A 146 -12.42 -0.27 16.06
N VAL A 147 -11.53 0.03 15.14
CA VAL A 147 -10.82 -0.99 14.35
C VAL A 147 -9.96 -1.89 15.24
N CYS A 148 -10.02 -3.21 15.02
CA CYS A 148 -9.10 -4.17 15.63
C CYS A 148 -8.29 -4.95 14.59
N GLU A 149 -7.21 -5.61 14.99
CA GLU A 149 -6.38 -6.43 14.08
C GLU A 149 -7.21 -7.47 13.31
N LEU A 150 -8.26 -8.00 13.94
CA LEU A 150 -9.12 -9.02 13.35
C LEU A 150 -9.91 -8.46 12.16
N ASP A 151 -10.32 -7.19 12.21
CA ASP A 151 -11.04 -6.52 11.12
C ASP A 151 -10.15 -6.33 9.90
N LEU A 152 -8.87 -6.00 10.10
CA LEU A 152 -7.90 -5.90 9.01
C LEU A 152 -7.68 -7.24 8.29
N ILE A 153 -7.86 -8.36 9.00
CA ILE A 153 -7.73 -9.70 8.43
C ILE A 153 -8.99 -10.10 7.68
N PHE A 154 -10.17 -9.93 8.29
CA PHE A 154 -11.43 -10.38 7.70
C PHE A 154 -11.90 -9.47 6.57
N HIS A 155 -11.66 -8.16 6.67
CA HIS A 155 -12.08 -7.15 5.71
C HIS A 155 -10.87 -6.55 4.98
N PHE A 156 -9.92 -7.40 4.56
CA PHE A 156 -8.69 -6.96 3.88
C PHE A 156 -8.98 -6.14 2.61
N ASP A 157 -10.04 -6.48 1.88
CA ASP A 157 -10.50 -5.71 0.72
C ASP A 157 -10.84 -4.28 1.11
N ASP A 158 -11.61 -4.07 2.18
CA ASP A 158 -12.07 -2.75 2.62
C ASP A 158 -10.88 -1.89 3.08
N VAL A 159 -9.90 -2.49 3.76
CA VAL A 159 -8.62 -1.83 4.11
C VAL A 159 -7.87 -1.38 2.86
N HIS A 160 -7.80 -2.23 1.82
CA HIS A 160 -7.18 -1.85 0.55
C HIS A 160 -7.93 -0.73 -0.18
N HIS A 161 -9.25 -0.66 -0.06
CA HIS A 161 -10.03 0.47 -0.60
C HIS A 161 -9.71 1.75 0.14
N VAL A 162 -9.74 1.75 1.47
CA VAL A 162 -9.37 2.92 2.29
C VAL A 162 -7.96 3.38 1.95
N LEU A 163 -6.98 2.48 1.86
CA LEU A 163 -5.61 2.84 1.46
C LEU A 163 -5.56 3.46 0.05
N SER A 164 -6.39 3.00 -0.88
CA SER A 164 -6.39 3.50 -2.26
C SER A 164 -6.96 4.92 -2.39
N GLU A 165 -7.85 5.34 -1.49
CA GLU A 165 -8.32 6.72 -1.41
C GLU A 165 -7.22 7.68 -0.91
N ILE A 166 -6.31 7.17 -0.06
CA ILE A 166 -5.22 7.97 0.51
C ILE A 166 -4.02 8.02 -0.45
N ILE A 167 -3.64 6.87 -1.03
CA ILE A 167 -2.40 6.73 -1.80
C ILE A 167 -2.63 5.89 -3.05
N GLN A 168 -2.29 6.46 -4.20
CA GLN A 168 -2.35 5.75 -5.48
C GLN A 168 -1.09 5.99 -6.30
N GLY A 169 -0.54 4.91 -6.87
CA GLY A 169 0.69 4.99 -7.67
C GLY A 169 1.92 5.50 -6.93
N GLY A 170 1.93 5.43 -5.58
CA GLY A 170 3.02 5.95 -4.75
C GLY A 170 2.96 7.45 -4.48
N LEU A 171 1.84 8.09 -4.81
CA LEU A 171 1.55 9.50 -4.54
C LEU A 171 0.38 9.62 -3.56
N VAL A 172 0.44 10.63 -2.70
CA VAL A 172 -0.63 10.97 -1.77
C VAL A 172 -1.74 11.71 -2.52
N LEU A 173 -2.97 11.21 -2.42
CA LEU A 173 -4.14 11.79 -3.06
C LEU A 173 -4.94 12.65 -2.08
N GLU A 174 -5.28 12.08 -0.93
CA GLU A 174 -6.17 12.72 0.05
C GLU A 174 -5.61 12.59 1.47
N THR A 175 -5.80 13.66 2.25
CA THR A 175 -5.39 13.72 3.67
C THR A 175 -6.57 14.04 4.59
N ASN A 176 -7.69 14.51 4.04
CA ASN A 176 -8.88 14.79 4.81
C ASN A 176 -9.65 13.50 5.12
N ILE A 177 -9.66 13.12 6.39
CA ILE A 177 -10.29 11.89 6.87
C ILE A 177 -11.80 11.85 6.55
N HIS A 178 -12.48 13.01 6.54
CA HIS A 178 -13.91 13.08 6.23
C HIS A 178 -14.19 12.69 4.78
N GLU A 179 -13.36 13.17 3.85
CA GLU A 179 -13.50 12.85 2.42
C GLU A 179 -13.11 11.40 2.15
N ILE A 180 -12.02 10.93 2.76
CA ILE A 180 -11.58 9.53 2.67
C ILE A 180 -12.70 8.57 3.13
N THR A 181 -13.29 8.83 4.31
CA THR A 181 -14.33 7.97 4.87
C THR A 181 -15.59 7.99 3.99
N ALA A 182 -16.01 9.16 3.51
CA ALA A 182 -17.18 9.30 2.65
C ALA A 182 -17.00 8.59 1.30
N CYS A 183 -15.84 8.75 0.65
CA CYS A 183 -15.51 8.06 -0.60
C CYS A 183 -15.41 6.55 -0.40
N ALA A 184 -14.73 6.08 0.65
CA ALA A 184 -14.62 4.65 0.94
C ALA A 184 -16.00 4.00 1.17
N GLN A 185 -16.88 4.65 1.95
CA GLN A 185 -18.24 4.17 2.18
C GLN A 185 -19.11 4.20 0.92
N ASN A 186 -18.99 5.23 0.08
CA ASN A 186 -19.69 5.30 -1.20
C ASN A 186 -19.24 4.18 -2.14
N SER A 187 -17.94 3.90 -2.19
CA SER A 187 -17.37 2.80 -2.97
C SER A 187 -17.87 1.43 -2.49
N LEU A 188 -17.91 1.21 -1.17
CA LEU A 188 -18.48 0.00 -0.56
C LEU A 188 -19.98 -0.15 -0.87
N ARG A 189 -20.73 0.94 -0.75
CA ARG A 189 -22.17 0.96 -1.00
C ARG A 189 -22.50 0.73 -2.47
N ASN A 190 -21.76 1.36 -3.38
CA ASN A 190 -21.94 1.17 -4.82
C ASN A 190 -21.66 -0.27 -5.24
N ARG A 191 -20.63 -0.92 -4.67
CA ARG A 191 -20.37 -2.34 -4.91
C ARG A 191 -21.52 -3.22 -4.43
N LYS A 192 -22.03 -3.02 -3.21
CA LYS A 192 -23.17 -3.77 -2.65
C LYS A 192 -24.47 -3.54 -3.45
N ALA A 193 -24.68 -2.31 -3.93
CA ALA A 193 -25.81 -1.99 -4.80
C ALA A 193 -25.68 -2.69 -6.16
N SER A 194 -24.47 -2.71 -6.74
CA SER A 194 -24.20 -3.36 -8.03
C SER A 194 -24.30 -4.88 -7.98
N SER A 195 -23.89 -5.52 -6.87
CA SER A 195 -24.06 -6.96 -6.69
C SER A 195 -25.55 -7.33 -6.56
N THR A 196 -26.35 -6.50 -5.88
CA THR A 196 -27.79 -6.73 -5.72
C THR A 196 -28.57 -6.50 -7.02
N SER A 197 -28.14 -5.58 -7.88
CA SER A 197 -28.78 -5.34 -9.18
C SER A 197 -28.44 -6.38 -10.25
N SER A 198 -27.33 -7.12 -10.08
CA SER A 198 -26.86 -8.11 -11.04
C SER A 198 -27.56 -9.48 -10.98
N ASN A 199 -28.49 -9.70 -10.04
CA ASN A 199 -29.19 -10.98 -9.89
C ASN A 199 -30.72 -10.82 -9.83
N PRO A 200 -31.44 -10.83 -10.98
CA PRO A 200 -32.88 -10.58 -11.04
C PRO A 200 -33.76 -11.74 -10.54
N LEU A 201 -33.18 -12.84 -10.06
CA LEU A 201 -33.91 -14.09 -9.75
C LEU A 201 -34.06 -14.42 -8.26
N ILE A 202 -33.68 -13.53 -7.34
CA ILE A 202 -33.96 -13.69 -5.91
C ILE A 202 -34.94 -12.59 -5.49
N PRO A 203 -36.25 -12.89 -5.36
CA PRO A 203 -37.21 -11.94 -4.84
C PRO A 203 -36.83 -11.53 -3.41
N ASN A 204 -37.02 -10.24 -3.14
CA ASN A 204 -36.66 -9.55 -1.91
C ASN A 204 -37.51 -10.01 -0.69
N LEU A 205 -37.42 -11.29 -0.31
CA LEU A 205 -38.24 -11.93 0.73
C LEU A 205 -37.60 -11.93 2.14
N LEU A 206 -36.36 -11.43 2.27
CA LEU A 206 -35.65 -11.38 3.56
C LEU A 206 -35.40 -9.95 4.07
N THR A 207 -35.92 -8.92 3.41
CA THR A 207 -36.04 -7.61 4.05
C THR A 207 -37.24 -7.66 4.99
N THR A 208 -37.07 -8.23 6.18
CA THR A 208 -38.04 -8.06 7.26
C THR A 208 -38.13 -6.57 7.57
N PRO A 209 -39.28 -5.90 7.35
CA PRO A 209 -39.45 -4.57 7.90
C PRO A 209 -39.49 -4.74 9.42
N SER A 210 -38.61 -4.03 10.11
CA SER A 210 -38.64 -3.86 11.56
C SER A 210 -40.08 -3.57 12.00
N PHE A 211 -40.68 -4.54 12.68
CA PHE A 211 -42.04 -4.46 13.22
C PHE A 211 -42.06 -3.39 14.30
N ARG A 212 -42.50 -2.17 13.95
CA ARG A 212 -42.97 -1.19 14.92
C ARG A 212 -44.39 -1.60 15.34
N PRO A 213 -44.66 -1.95 16.62
CA PRO A 213 -46.01 -2.17 17.07
C PRO A 213 -46.63 -0.79 17.29
N GLY A 214 -47.51 -0.35 16.39
CA GLY A 214 -48.16 0.94 16.55
C GLY A 214 -49.17 1.25 15.46
N ARG A 215 -50.44 1.03 15.81
CA ARG A 215 -51.64 1.69 15.29
C ARG A 215 -52.44 0.91 14.24
N SER A 216 -53.58 0.46 14.74
CA SER A 216 -54.79 -0.01 14.06
C SER A 216 -55.17 0.81 12.83
N ASP A 217 -55.40 0.14 11.70
CA ASP A 217 -56.66 0.27 10.98
C ASP A 217 -56.89 -0.95 10.06
N GLY A 218 -58.15 -1.33 9.91
CA GLY A 218 -58.57 -2.59 9.31
C GLY A 218 -58.53 -2.63 7.78
N GLY A 219 -58.58 -3.84 7.25
CA GLY A 219 -58.97 -4.07 5.86
C GLY A 219 -58.14 -5.10 5.10
N LYS A 220 -58.65 -6.34 5.06
CA LYS A 220 -58.69 -7.24 3.90
C LYS A 220 -57.45 -7.24 2.96
N GLY A 221 -56.61 -8.28 3.04
CA GLY A 221 -55.59 -8.46 1.99
C GLY A 221 -54.82 -9.79 1.92
N TRP A 222 -55.09 -10.80 2.75
CA TRP A 222 -54.23 -12.00 2.81
C TRP A 222 -54.81 -13.28 2.16
N LEU A 223 -56.06 -13.27 1.68
CA LEU A 223 -56.72 -14.48 1.17
C LEU A 223 -56.75 -14.61 -0.37
N SER A 224 -55.99 -13.80 -1.12
CA SER A 224 -55.98 -13.87 -2.60
C SER A 224 -54.68 -14.43 -3.21
N VAL A 225 -53.76 -14.96 -2.41
CA VAL A 225 -52.50 -15.58 -2.86
C VAL A 225 -52.53 -17.05 -2.44
N MET A 226 -53.32 -17.86 -3.13
CA MET A 226 -53.10 -19.29 -3.42
C MET A 226 -54.18 -19.71 -4.41
N GLY A 227 -53.95 -19.37 -5.68
CA GLY A 227 -54.69 -19.91 -6.81
C GLY A 227 -53.84 -20.95 -7.51
N VAL A 228 -53.86 -22.18 -6.98
CA VAL A 228 -53.96 -23.52 -7.60
C VAL A 228 -54.08 -24.51 -6.44
#